data_AF-A0A7J9M1W7-F1
#
_entry.id   AF-A0A7J9M1W7-F1
#
_cell.length_a   1.000
_cell.length_b   1.000
_cell.length_c   1.000
_cell.angle_alpha   90.00
_cell.angle_beta   90.00
_cell.angle_gamma   90.00
#
_symmetry.space_group_name_H-M   'P 1'
#
loop_
_entity.id
_entity.type
_entity.pdbx_description
1 polymer ?
#
loop_
_entity_poly.entity_id
_entity_poly.type
_entity_poly.pdbx_seq_one_letter_code
_entity_poly.pdbx_strand_id
1 'polypeptide(L)'
;MILSFGLDLSMLSSRLENYLGRLTRNRLWDTRTLTLIKTYVTERPVNAVAMSPLLDHVVLGGGQDASAVTTTDHRAGKFEAKFFDKILQEEIGGVKGHFGPINALAFNPDGKR
;
A
#
# COMPACT_ATOMS: atom_id res chain seq x y z
N MET A 1 5.91 -11.80 3.29
CA MET A 1 6.77 -10.65 2.92
C MET A 1 6.22 -10.06 1.63
N ILE A 2 5.92 -8.77 1.58
CA ILE A 2 5.41 -8.08 0.38
C ILE A 2 6.52 -7.18 -0.13
N LEU A 3 6.82 -7.29 -1.42
CA LEU A 3 7.81 -6.47 -2.14
C LEU A 3 7.21 -5.98 -3.45
N SER A 4 7.53 -4.75 -3.82
CA SER A 4 7.15 -4.16 -5.11
C SER A 4 8.26 -3.22 -5.57
N PHE A 5 8.58 -3.25 -6.86
CA PHE A 5 9.65 -2.46 -7.44
C PHE A 5 9.10 -1.34 -8.32
N GLY A 6 9.86 -0.24 -8.40
CA GLY A 6 9.68 0.74 -9.47
C GLY A 6 10.04 0.12 -10.81
N LEU A 7 9.48 0.63 -11.91
CA LEU A 7 9.78 0.14 -13.26
C LEU A 7 11.27 0.24 -13.63
N ASP A 8 11.95 1.25 -13.11
CA ASP A 8 13.39 1.47 -13.27
C ASP A 8 14.25 0.67 -12.28
N LEU A 9 13.61 -0.12 -11.40
CA LEU A 9 14.22 -0.88 -10.31
C LEU A 9 15.05 -0.05 -9.33
N SER A 10 14.98 1.29 -9.36
CA SER A 10 15.75 2.17 -8.47
C SER A 10 15.16 2.23 -7.05
N MET A 11 13.89 1.87 -6.93
CA MET A 11 13.17 1.89 -5.66
C MET A 11 12.48 0.55 -5.37
N LEU A 12 12.47 0.21 -4.08
CA LEU A 12 11.80 -0.97 -3.53
C LEU A 12 10.83 -0.54 -2.44
N SER A 13 9.59 -0.98 -2.54
CA SER A 13 8.61 -0.88 -1.47
C SER A 13 8.44 -2.22 -0.75
N SER A 14 8.38 -2.19 0.58
CA SER A 14 8.26 -3.38 1.41
C SER A 14 7.32 -3.17 2.60
N ARG A 15 6.58 -4.20 2.99
CA ARG A 15 5.85 -4.22 4.27
C ARG A 15 6.72 -4.79 5.39
N LEU A 16 6.68 -4.14 6.55
CA LEU A 16 7.09 -4.74 7.81
C LEU A 16 5.86 -5.00 8.69
N GLU A 17 5.65 -6.25 9.09
CA GLU A 17 4.70 -6.60 10.15
C GLU A 17 5.40 -6.48 11.50
N ASN A 18 4.88 -5.63 12.39
CA ASN A 18 5.30 -5.63 13.79
C ASN A 18 4.28 -6.43 14.61
N TYR A 19 4.77 -7.38 15.42
CA TYR A 19 3.94 -8.24 16.28
C TYR A 19 3.14 -7.50 17.37
N LEU A 20 3.34 -6.19 17.55
CA LEU A 20 2.78 -5.40 18.66
C LEU A 20 1.67 -4.39 18.27
N GLY A 21 1.10 -4.51 17.07
CA GLY A 21 -0.30 -4.12 16.90
C GLY A 21 -0.60 -2.89 16.03
N ARG A 22 -1.84 -2.95 15.53
CA ARG A 22 -2.72 -1.97 14.87
C ARG A 22 -2.19 -1.18 13.66
N LEU A 23 -0.91 -0.82 13.59
CA LEU A 23 -0.35 -0.01 12.51
C LEU A 23 0.56 -0.84 11.60
N THR A 24 0.36 -0.72 10.29
CA THR A 24 1.24 -1.30 9.27
C THR A 24 2.17 -0.24 8.73
N ARG A 25 3.46 -0.57 8.64
CA ARG A 25 4.49 0.29 8.05
C ARG A 25 4.90 -0.25 6.69
N ASN A 26 4.80 0.60 5.67
CA ASN A 26 5.31 0.34 4.33
C ASN A 26 6.52 1.23 4.11
N ARG A 27 7.66 0.64 3.74
CA ARG A 27 8.95 1.32 3.63
C ARG A 27 9.37 1.39 2.18
N LEU A 28 9.79 2.58 1.76
CA LEU A 28 10.39 2.85 0.45
C LEU A 28 11.90 2.96 0.61
N TRP A 29 12.63 2.19 -0.20
CA TRP A 29 14.08 2.07 -0.17
C TRP A 29 14.66 2.47 -1.52
N ASP A 30 15.85 3.08 -1.48
CA ASP A 30 16.72 3.19 -2.65
C ASP A 30 17.45 1.85 -2.81
N THR A 31 17.35 1.23 -3.99
CA THR A 31 17.89 -0.13 -4.21
C THR A 31 19.40 -0.13 -4.40
N ARG A 32 19.99 0.98 -4.86
CA ARG A 32 21.43 1.10 -5.13
C ARG A 32 22.24 1.26 -3.85
N THR A 33 21.69 1.98 -2.89
CA THR A 33 22.33 2.34 -1.63
C THR A 33 21.75 1.59 -0.44
N LEU A 34 20.62 0.90 -0.61
CA LEU A 34 19.86 0.24 0.46
C LEU A 34 19.47 1.17 1.61
N THR A 35 19.29 2.46 1.30
CA THR A 35 18.90 3.47 2.28
C THR A 35 17.39 3.58 2.35
N LEU A 36 16.88 3.74 3.57
CA LEU A 36 15.45 3.98 3.81
C LEU A 36 15.13 5.43 3.41
N ILE A 37 14.25 5.60 2.42
CA ILE A 37 13.83 6.93 1.96
C ILE A 37 12.62 7.40 2.76
N LYS A 38 11.57 6.56 2.84
CA LYS A 38 10.27 6.93 3.42
C LYS A 38 9.59 5.76 4.13
N THR A 39 8.72 6.09 5.09
CA THR A 39 7.84 5.13 5.78
C THR A 39 6.41 5.65 5.75
N TYR A 40 5.51 4.91 5.12
CA TYR A 40 4.07 5.18 5.12
C TYR A 40 3.42 4.35 6.24
N VAL A 41 2.72 5.03 7.14
CA VAL A 41 2.04 4.40 8.28
C VAL A 41 0.56 4.34 8.00
N THR A 42 -0.03 3.16 8.18
CA THR A 42 -1.45 2.93 7.94
C THR A 42 -2.09 2.20 9.12
N GLU A 43 -3.37 2.47 9.40
CA GLU A 43 -4.09 1.88 10.53
C GLU A 43 -4.57 0.45 10.31
N ARG A 44 -4.34 -0.12 9.13
CA ARG A 44 -4.87 -1.41 8.71
C ARG A 44 -3.78 -2.25 8.06
N PRO A 45 -3.93 -3.59 8.05
CA PRO A 45 -3.04 -4.47 7.30
C PRO A 45 -3.00 -4.09 5.82
N VAL A 46 -1.80 -3.97 5.26
CA VAL A 46 -1.56 -3.71 3.83
C VAL A 46 -1.07 -4.99 3.19
N ASN A 47 -1.78 -5.54 2.22
CA ASN A 47 -1.39 -6.80 1.57
C ASN A 47 -0.72 -6.57 0.21
N ALA A 48 -0.87 -5.39 -0.38
CA ALA A 48 -0.28 -5.04 -1.67
C ALA A 48 0.22 -3.60 -1.69
N VAL A 49 1.28 -3.37 -2.47
CA VAL A 49 1.80 -2.03 -2.76
C VAL A 49 2.22 -1.94 -4.23
N ALA A 50 1.91 -0.82 -4.87
CA ALA A 50 2.33 -0.52 -6.23
C ALA A 50 2.79 0.94 -6.31
N MET A 51 3.77 1.22 -7.17
CA MET A 51 4.28 2.58 -7.41
C MET A 51 3.90 3.03 -8.81
N SER A 52 3.43 4.27 -8.94
CA SER A 52 3.06 4.81 -10.24
C SER A 52 4.30 4.94 -11.13
N PRO A 53 4.22 4.56 -12.41
CA PRO A 53 5.28 4.79 -13.40
C PRO A 53 5.53 6.28 -13.70
N LEU A 54 4.46 7.08 -13.57
CA LEU A 54 4.37 8.39 -14.21
C LEU A 54 4.28 9.53 -13.20
N LEU A 55 3.62 9.29 -12.06
CA LEU A 55 3.32 10.31 -11.07
C LEU A 55 4.01 9.98 -9.74
N ASP A 56 4.24 10.97 -8.90
CA ASP A 56 4.90 10.82 -7.61
C ASP A 56 3.96 10.29 -6.52
N HIS A 57 3.33 9.14 -6.75
CA HIS A 57 2.48 8.50 -5.75
C HIS A 57 2.66 6.98 -5.67
N VAL A 58 2.29 6.45 -4.51
CA VAL A 58 2.28 5.03 -4.18
C VAL A 58 0.86 4.64 -3.81
N VAL A 59 0.46 3.42 -4.17
CA VAL A 59 -0.85 2.86 -3.80
C VAL A 59 -0.62 1.72 -2.83
N LEU A 60 -1.34 1.78 -1.72
CA LEU A 60 -1.38 0.74 -0.69
C LEU A 60 -2.76 0.10 -0.67
N GLY A 61 -2.81 -1.22 -0.74
CA GLY A 61 -4.05 -2.00 -0.73
C GLY A 61 -4.01 -3.03 0.39
N GLY A 62 -5.14 -3.22 1.06
CA GLY A 62 -5.26 -4.23 2.10
C GLY A 62 -6.66 -4.28 2.70
N GLY A 63 -6.73 -4.48 4.01
CA GLY A 63 -7.99 -4.64 4.74
C GLY A 63 -7.91 -5.72 5.82
N GLN A 64 -8.91 -5.76 6.70
CA GLN A 64 -9.04 -6.87 7.66
C GLN A 64 -9.63 -8.10 7.00
N ASP A 65 -9.27 -9.30 7.47
CA ASP A 65 -9.83 -10.52 6.91
C ASP A 65 -11.35 -10.50 6.88
N ALA A 66 -11.95 -10.86 5.74
CA ALA A 66 -13.39 -10.76 5.53
C ALA A 66 -14.18 -11.56 6.58
N SER A 67 -13.65 -12.69 7.06
CA SER A 67 -14.26 -13.51 8.11
C SER A 67 -14.33 -12.81 9.47
N ALA A 68 -13.44 -11.85 9.72
CA ALA A 68 -13.47 -11.01 10.93
C ALA A 68 -14.41 -9.80 10.79
N VAL A 69 -14.92 -9.51 9.58
CA VAL A 69 -15.77 -8.35 9.27
C VAL A 69 -17.26 -8.70 9.28
N THR A 70 -17.64 -9.99 9.13
CA THR A 70 -19.04 -10.44 9.00
C THR A 70 -19.95 -10.14 10.19
N THR A 71 -19.41 -9.67 11.32
CA THR A 71 -20.17 -9.23 12.49
C THR A 71 -20.48 -7.73 12.50
N THR A 72 -20.02 -6.99 11.47
CA THR A 72 -20.14 -5.53 11.35
C THR A 72 -20.52 -5.14 9.92
N ASP A 73 -21.05 -3.92 9.74
CA ASP A 73 -21.46 -3.37 8.43
C ASP A 73 -20.31 -3.49 7.39
N HIS A 74 -20.61 -3.73 6.10
CA HIS A 74 -19.60 -3.91 5.03
C HIS A 74 -18.58 -2.76 4.96
N ARG A 75 -18.96 -1.57 5.43
CA ARG A 75 -18.07 -0.39 5.54
C ARG A 75 -16.94 -0.57 6.58
N ALA A 76 -17.09 -1.50 7.53
CA ALA A 76 -16.14 -1.73 8.61
C ALA A 76 -14.83 -2.38 8.14
N GLY A 77 -14.86 -3.14 7.04
CA GLY A 77 -13.69 -3.82 6.48
C GLY A 77 -12.62 -2.88 5.90
N LYS A 78 -13.00 -1.64 5.55
CA LYS A 78 -12.13 -0.60 4.95
C LYS A 78 -11.25 -1.14 3.81
N PHE A 79 -11.88 -1.83 2.86
CA PHE A 79 -11.24 -2.41 1.66
C PHE A 79 -10.97 -1.35 0.59
N GLU A 80 -10.17 -0.35 0.93
CA GLU A 80 -9.90 0.80 0.07
C GLU A 80 -8.44 0.78 -0.39
N ALA A 81 -8.21 1.02 -1.68
CA ALA A 81 -6.88 1.31 -2.18
C ALA A 81 -6.56 2.77 -1.88
N LYS A 82 -5.50 3.03 -1.10
CA LYS A 82 -5.11 4.37 -0.67
C LYS A 82 -3.90 4.86 -1.43
N PHE A 83 -4.01 6.08 -1.94
CA PHE A 83 -2.96 6.78 -2.68
C PHE A 83 -2.22 7.69 -1.71
N PHE A 84 -0.89 7.59 -1.71
CA PHE A 84 -0.01 8.43 -0.92
C PHE A 84 0.93 9.20 -1.81
N ASP A 85 1.17 10.47 -1.50
CA ASP A 85 2.25 11.23 -2.11
C ASP A 85 3.59 10.59 -1.73
N LYS A 86 4.40 10.29 -2.74
CA LYS A 86 5.66 9.56 -2.55
C LYS A 86 6.64 10.35 -1.69
N ILE A 87 6.63 11.69 -1.77
CA ILE A 87 7.60 12.56 -1.12
C ILE A 87 7.09 13.01 0.26
N LEU A 88 5.83 13.45 0.33
CA LEU A 88 5.20 14.03 1.51
C LEU A 88 4.68 12.99 2.49
N GLN A 89 4.45 11.74 2.05
CA GLN A 89 3.83 10.66 2.86
C GLN A 89 2.38 10.93 3.26
N GLU A 90 1.72 11.89 2.63
CA GLU A 90 0.34 12.26 2.89
C GLU A 90 -0.63 11.45 2.02
N GLU A 91 -1.79 11.10 2.58
CA GLU A 91 -2.87 10.46 1.82
C GLU A 91 -3.50 11.47 0.86
N ILE A 92 -3.46 11.17 -0.44
CA ILE A 92 -4.04 12.00 -1.51
C ILE A 92 -5.52 11.64 -1.70
N GLY A 93 -5.87 10.36 -1.49
CA GLY A 93 -7.23 9.87 -1.64
C GLY A 93 -7.33 8.35 -1.60
N GLY A 94 -8.57 7.85 -1.71
CA GLY A 94 -8.86 6.43 -1.65
C GLY A 94 -9.92 6.00 -2.67
N VAL A 95 -9.71 4.82 -3.24
CA VAL A 95 -10.68 4.16 -4.14
C VAL A 95 -11.33 3.01 -3.40
N LYS A 96 -12.67 3.03 -3.36
CA LYS A 96 -13.52 2.00 -2.75
C LYS A 96 -14.08 1.08 -3.84
N GLY A 97 -14.66 -0.04 -3.42
CA GLY A 97 -15.41 -0.94 -4.30
C GLY A 97 -15.05 -2.43 -4.11
N HIS A 98 -13.94 -2.72 -3.43
CA HIS A 98 -13.62 -4.09 -3.04
C HIS A 98 -14.54 -4.54 -1.90
N PHE A 99 -15.03 -5.77 -1.99
CA PHE A 99 -15.88 -6.41 -0.97
C PHE A 99 -15.09 -7.26 0.03
N GLY A 100 -13.76 -7.31 -0.13
CA GLY A 100 -12.83 -8.03 0.74
C GLY A 100 -11.42 -7.43 0.63
N PRO A 101 -10.44 -7.97 1.38
CA PRO A 101 -9.07 -7.46 1.38
C PRO A 101 -8.46 -7.38 -0.03
N ILE A 102 -7.79 -6.26 -0.31
CA ILE A 102 -7.05 -6.09 -1.56
C ILE A 102 -5.72 -6.82 -1.44
N ASN A 103 -5.55 -7.90 -2.20
CA ASN A 103 -4.36 -8.75 -2.12
C ASN A 103 -3.32 -8.51 -3.23
N ALA A 104 -3.70 -7.79 -4.28
CA ALA A 104 -2.80 -7.43 -5.37
C ALA A 104 -3.16 -6.05 -5.92
N LEU A 105 -2.13 -5.31 -6.32
CA LEU A 105 -2.23 -4.01 -6.98
C LEU A 105 -1.20 -4.00 -8.11
N ALA A 106 -1.57 -3.38 -9.22
CA ALA A 106 -0.68 -3.13 -10.33
C ALA A 106 -1.07 -1.81 -10.98
N PHE A 107 -0.07 -1.10 -11.49
CA PHE A 107 -0.26 -0.03 -12.45
C PHE A 107 -0.07 -0.58 -13.85
N ASN A 108 -0.83 -0.10 -14.82
CA ASN A 108 -0.42 -0.32 -16.20
C ASN A 108 0.96 0.31 -16.44
N PRO A 109 1.83 -0.30 -17.26
CA PRO A 109 3.17 0.22 -17.51
C PRO A 109 3.20 1.65 -18.07
N ASP A 110 2.14 2.07 -18.76
CA ASP A 110 1.99 3.43 -19.28
C ASP A 110 1.56 4.47 -18.22
N GLY A 111 1.21 4.01 -17.02
CA GLY A 111 0.80 4.83 -15.87
C GLY A 111 -0.56 5.51 -16.02
N LYS A 112 -1.35 5.20 -17.06
CA LYS A 112 -2.59 5.91 -17.37
C LYS A 112 -3.84 5.27 -16.77
N ARG A 113 -3.77 4.00 -16.34
CA ARG A 113 -4.89 3.23 -15.78
C ARG A 113 -4.39 2.25 -14.73
#